data_AF-A0A382NQN6-F1
#
_entry.id   AF-A0A382NQN6-F1
#
_cell.length_a   1.000
_cell.length_b   1.000
_cell.length_c   1.000
_cell.angle_alpha   90.00
_cell.angle_beta   90.00
_cell.angle_gamma   90.00
#
_symmetry.space_group_name_H-M   'P 1'
#
loop_
_entity.id
_entity.type
_entity.pdbx_description
1 polymer ?
#
loop_
_entity_poly.entity_id
_entity_poly.type
_entity_poly.pdbx_seq_one_letter_code
_entity_poly.pdbx_strand_id
1 'polypeptide(L)' 'MGKKQLEDGQYDDALNLFQKAILLNRNDPDLWNLKGIALRSLGRYNEAIECFNKS' A
#
# COMPACT_ATOMS: atom_id res chain seq x y z
N MET A 1 12.89 20.05 -3.29
CA MET A 1 12.78 18.66 -3.80
C MET A 1 12.89 17.58 -2.70
N GLY A 2 13.03 17.91 -1.40
CA GLY A 2 13.35 16.91 -0.36
C GLY A 2 12.20 16.11 0.25
N LYS A 3 10.99 16.67 0.45
CA LYS A 3 9.89 15.92 1.10
C LYS A 3 9.31 14.81 0.24
N LYS A 4 8.99 15.12 -1.02
CA LYS A 4 8.37 14.18 -1.96
C LYS A 4 9.19 12.90 -2.17
N GLN A 5 10.51 13.02 -2.26
CA GLN A 5 11.39 11.88 -2.52
C GLN A 5 11.60 10.99 -1.29
N LEU A 6 11.55 11.57 -0.08
CA LEU A 6 11.54 10.79 1.17
C LEU A 6 10.20 10.09 1.38
N GLU A 7 9.10 10.74 1.01
CA GLU A 7 7.76 10.18 1.04
C GLU A 7 7.67 8.96 0.10
N ASP A 8 8.07 9.10 -1.16
CA ASP A 8 8.03 8.01 -2.14
C ASP A 8 8.80 6.76 -1.65
N GLY A 9 10.01 6.94 -1.12
CA GLY A 9 10.82 5.83 -0.60
C GLY A 9 10.23 5.15 0.65
N GLN A 10 9.60 5.90 1.54
CA GLN A 10 8.94 5.35 2.73
C GLN A 10 7.68 4.55 2.38
N TYR A 11 6.94 5.00 1.36
CA TYR A 11 5.75 4.27 0.92
C TYR A 11 6.11 3.00 0.15
N ASP A 12 7.18 2.97 -0.65
CA ASP A 12 7.65 1.75 -1.29
C ASP A 12 8.04 0.66 -0.27
N ASP A 13 8.70 1.04 0.82
CA ASP A 13 8.99 0.13 1.94
C ASP A 13 7.70 -0.36 2.61
N ALA A 14 6.72 0.53 2.81
CA ALA A 14 5.42 0.16 3.37
C ALA A 14 4.68 -0.84 2.46
N LEU A 15 4.69 -0.63 1.14
CA LEU A 15 4.09 -1.56 0.18
C LEU A 15 4.76 -2.94 0.22
N ASN A 16 6.07 -2.99 0.36
CA ASN A 16 6.81 -4.24 0.52
C ASN A 16 6.44 -4.97 1.83
N LEU A 17 6.24 -4.24 2.93
CA LEU A 17 5.77 -4.81 4.19
C LEU A 17 4.36 -5.37 4.05
N PHE A 18 3.44 -4.65 3.40
CA PHE A 18 2.09 -5.15 3.12
C PHE A 18 2.11 -6.38 2.22
N GLN A 19 2.96 -6.42 1.21
CA GLN A 19 3.13 -7.60 0.35
C GLN A 19 3.52 -8.84 1.17
N LYS A 20 4.48 -8.71 2.09
CA LYS A 20 4.89 -9.80 2.99
C LYS A 20 3.79 -10.19 3.97
N ALA A 21 3.09 -9.21 4.53
CA ALA A 21 1.98 -9.45 5.44
C ALA A 21 0.83 -10.20 4.74
N ILE A 22 0.47 -9.83 3.51
CA ILE A 22 -0.54 -10.52 2.70
C ILE A 22 -0.09 -11.95 2.36
N LEU A 23 1.20 -12.20 2.14
CA LEU A 23 1.71 -13.56 1.93
C LEU A 23 1.55 -14.43 3.19
N LEU A 24 1.72 -13.84 4.37
CA LEU A 24 1.56 -14.53 5.66
C LEU A 24 0.09 -14.71 6.04
N ASN A 25 -0.75 -13.69 5.82
CA ASN A 25 -2.17 -13.70 6.10
C ASN A 25 -2.97 -13.19 4.89
N ARG A 26 -3.20 -14.12 3.96
CA ARG A 26 -3.83 -13.85 2.65
C ARG A 26 -5.27 -13.35 2.75
N ASN A 27 -5.90 -13.60 3.89
CA ASN A 27 -7.33 -13.46 4.11
C ASN A 27 -7.66 -12.33 5.10
N ASP A 28 -6.72 -11.41 5.31
CA ASP A 28 -6.89 -10.25 6.18
C ASP A 28 -7.31 -9.03 5.35
N PRO A 29 -8.57 -8.60 5.42
CA PRO A 29 -9.08 -7.42 4.71
C PRO A 29 -8.33 -6.14 5.10
N ASP A 30 -7.87 -6.05 6.34
CA ASP A 30 -7.24 -4.84 6.86
C ASP A 30 -5.90 -4.59 6.16
N LEU A 31 -5.17 -5.65 5.79
CA LEU A 31 -3.92 -5.54 5.04
C LEU A 31 -4.12 -4.97 3.63
N TRP A 32 -5.20 -5.37 2.95
CA TRP A 32 -5.55 -4.84 1.64
C TRP A 32 -6.01 -3.38 1.73
N ASN A 33 -6.78 -3.04 2.76
CA ASN A 33 -7.22 -1.67 3.02
C ASN A 33 -6.04 -0.73 3.33
N LEU A 34 -5.11 -1.16 4.20
CA LEU A 34 -3.91 -0.39 4.53
C LEU A 34 -2.98 -0.20 3.33
N LYS A 35 -2.82 -1.25 2.49
CA LYS A 35 -2.08 -1.15 1.22
C LYS A 35 -2.73 -0.15 0.26
N GLY A 36 -4.06 -0.17 0.15
CA GLY A 36 -4.81 0.79 -0.66
C GLY A 36 -4.64 2.24 -0.20
N ILE A 37 -4.63 2.48 1.12
CA ILE A 37 -4.37 3.81 1.69
C ILE A 37 -2.96 4.29 1.34
N ALA A 38 -1.94 3.44 1.46
CA ALA A 38 -0.56 3.78 1.09
C ALA A 38 -0.44 4.12 -0.42
N LEU A 39 -1.06 3.31 -1.28
CA LEU A 39 -1.11 3.56 -2.73
C LEU A 39 -1.83 4.87 -3.07
N ARG A 40 -2.91 5.20 -2.34
CA ARG A 40 -3.61 6.47 -2.50
C ARG A 40 -2.72 7.66 -2.15
N SER A 41 -1.95 7.57 -1.06
CA SER A 41 -1.00 8.62 -0.66
C SER A 41 0.14 8.82 -1.66
N LEU A 42 0.51 7.77 -2.40
CA LEU A 42 1.44 7.83 -3.53
C LEU A 42 0.83 8.37 -4.84
N GLY A 43 -0.48 8.66 -4.86
CA GLY A 43 -1.20 9.03 -6.08
C GLY A 43 -1.45 7.86 -7.04
N ARG A 44 -1.20 6.61 -6.61
CA ARG A 44 -1.46 5.38 -7.38
C ARG A 44 -2.91 4.92 -7.16
N TYR A 45 -3.86 5.75 -7.57
CA TYR A 45 -5.29 5.55 -7.29
C TYR A 45 -5.86 4.25 -7.88
N ASN A 46 -5.44 3.88 -9.09
CA ASN A 46 -5.95 2.66 -9.74
C ASN A 46 -5.61 1.40 -8.93
N GLU A 47 -4.38 1.29 -8.44
CA GLU A 47 -3.93 0.16 -7.64
C GLU A 47 -4.54 0.18 -6.23
N ALA A 48 -4.79 1.38 -5.69
CA ALA A 48 -5.52 1.53 -4.44
C ALA A 48 -6.94 0.96 -4.56
N ILE A 49 -7.64 1.24 -5.65
CA ILE A 49 -8.99 0.72 -5.93
C ILE A 49 -8.97 -0.81 -6.04
N GLU A 50 -7.99 -1.39 -6.73
CA GLU A 50 -7.85 -2.85 -6.77
C GLU A 50 -7.64 -3.46 -5.39
N CYS A 51 -6.87 -2.79 -4.52
CA CYS A 51 -6.68 -3.24 -3.14
C CYS A 51 -7.97 -3.13 -2.32
N PHE A 52 -8.72 -2.02 -2.43
CA PHE A 52 -10.02 -1.88 -1.75
C PHE A 52 -11.08 -2.86 -2.26
N ASN A 53 -11.01 -3.27 -3.53
CA ASN A 53 -11.88 -4.33 -4.05
C ASN A 53 -11.50 -5.73 -3.54
N LYS A 54 -10.28 -5.90 -3.01
CA LYS A 54 -9.77 -7.16 -2.45
C LYS A 54 -9.85 -7.24 -0.93
N SER A 55 -10.05 -6.12 -0.22
CA SER A 55 -10.39 -6.12 1.21
C SER A 55 -11.84 -6.55 1.39
#